data_AF-A0A4V2DCS3-F1
#
_entry.id   AF-A0A4V2DCS3-F1
#
_cell.length_a   1.000
_cell.length_b   1.000
_cell.length_c   1.000
_cell.angle_alpha   90.00
_cell.angle_beta   90.00
_cell.angle_gamma   90.00
#
_symmetry.space_group_name_H-M   'P 1'
#
loop_
_entity.id
_entity.type
_entity.pdbx_description
1 polymer ?
#
loop_
_entity_poly.entity_id
_entity_poly.type
_entity_poly.pdbx_seq_one_letter_code
_entity_poly.pdbx_strand_id
1 'polypeptide(L)' 'MDSIKKIKDEKSTNEITEKEVMNLLSIKNIQIKDKEYVKEHLIIEKKSKTDYYEIKVTDIDGSIHTFQIELKTYP' A
#
# COMPACT_ATOMS: atom_id res chain seq x y z
N MET A 1 -15.68 3.24 20.21
CA MET A 1 -15.74 2.36 19.03
C MET A 1 -15.41 3.23 17.85
N ASP A 2 -14.12 3.37 17.59
CA ASP A 2 -13.58 4.35 16.67
C ASP A 2 -13.75 3.84 15.24
N SER A 3 -14.61 4.52 14.49
CA SER A 3 -14.87 4.28 13.09
C SER A 3 -13.58 4.50 12.30
N ILE A 4 -12.96 3.40 11.83
CA ILE A 4 -11.86 3.46 10.87
C ILE A 4 -12.41 4.10 9.60
N LYS A 5 -12.04 5.37 9.41
CA LYS A 5 -12.42 6.20 8.29
C LYS A 5 -11.74 5.61 7.05
N LYS A 6 -12.49 4.82 6.27
CA LYS A 6 -12.13 4.51 4.87
C LYS A 6 -12.12 5.85 4.14
N ILE A 7 -10.94 6.45 4.01
CA ILE A 7 -10.73 7.64 3.19
C ILE A 7 -10.91 7.18 1.75
N LYS A 8 -12.15 7.29 1.26
CA LYS A 8 -12.49 7.17 -0.14
C LYS A 8 -12.31 8.57 -0.70
N ASP A 9 -11.06 8.96 -0.97
CA ASP A 9 -10.77 10.24 -1.61
C ASP A 9 -11.13 10.10 -3.09
N GLU A 10 -12.11 10.90 -3.51
CA GLU A 10 -12.52 10.99 -4.89
C GLU A 10 -11.41 11.71 -5.69
N LYS A 11 -10.94 11.07 -6.77
CA LYS A 11 -10.40 11.75 -7.96
C LYS A 11 -8.95 12.28 -7.88
N SER A 12 -8.02 11.52 -7.32
CA SER A 12 -6.58 11.75 -7.54
C SER A 12 -6.02 10.73 -8.55
N THR A 13 -5.85 11.13 -9.80
CA THR A 13 -5.21 10.33 -10.87
C THR A 13 -3.73 9.97 -10.60
N ASN A 14 -3.16 10.42 -9.46
CA ASN A 14 -1.77 10.20 -9.05
C ASN A 14 -1.67 9.45 -7.69
N GLU A 15 -2.62 8.56 -7.39
CA GLU A 15 -2.59 7.71 -6.20
C GLU A 15 -2.05 6.31 -6.51
N ILE A 16 -1.22 5.80 -5.61
CA ILE A 16 -0.76 4.40 -5.69
C ILE A 16 -1.94 3.49 -5.38
N THR A 17 -2.24 2.60 -6.32
CA THR A 17 -3.32 1.62 -6.19
C THR A 17 -2.84 0.32 -5.57
N GLU A 18 -3.76 -0.45 -4.98
CA GLU A 18 -3.47 -1.79 -4.44
C GLU A 18 -2.81 -2.71 -5.48
N LYS A 19 -3.21 -2.58 -6.75
CA LYS A 19 -2.64 -3.35 -7.86
C LYS A 19 -1.15 -3.04 -8.07
N GLU A 20 -0.78 -1.77 -8.01
CA GLU A 20 0.62 -1.34 -8.12
C GLU A 20 1.44 -1.85 -6.95
N VAL A 21 0.89 -1.75 -5.74
CA VAL A 21 1.51 -2.31 -4.54
C VAL A 21 1.77 -3.81 -4.69
N MET A 22 0.77 -4.59 -5.10
CA MET A 22 0.90 -6.04 -5.28
C MET A 22 1.92 -6.40 -6.38
N ASN A 23 2.00 -5.61 -7.44
CA ASN A 23 3.04 -5.75 -8.44
C ASN A 23 4.44 -5.46 -7.86
N LEU A 24 4.59 -4.42 -7.05
CA LEU A 24 5.86 -4.08 -6.42
C LEU A 24 6.33 -5.13 -5.43
N LEU A 25 5.42 -5.70 -4.64
CA LEU A 25 5.69 -6.85 -3.77
C LEU A 25 6.24 -8.03 -4.56
N SER A 26 5.63 -8.30 -5.71
CA SER A 26 6.07 -9.37 -6.61
C SER A 26 7.46 -9.09 -7.20
N ILE A 27 7.74 -7.85 -7.62
CA ILE A 27 9.06 -7.43 -8.15
C ILE A 27 10.15 -7.53 -7.08
N LYS A 28 9.84 -7.17 -5.82
CA LYS A 28 10.76 -7.26 -4.68
C LYS A 28 10.97 -8.70 -4.20
N ASN A 29 10.33 -9.69 -4.84
CA ASN A 29 10.36 -11.09 -4.45
C ASN A 29 9.93 -11.33 -2.98
N ILE A 30 8.98 -10.50 -2.50
CA ILE A 30 8.37 -10.69 -1.18
C ILE A 30 7.43 -11.88 -1.30
N GLN A 31 7.73 -12.95 -0.55
CA GLN A 31 6.93 -14.17 -0.57
C GLN A 31 5.64 -13.93 0.20
N ILE A 32 4.56 -13.70 -0.56
CA ILE A 32 3.20 -13.64 -0.01
C ILE A 32 2.61 -15.05 -0.02
N LYS A 33 2.20 -15.53 1.15
CA LYS A 33 1.50 -16.80 1.32
C LYS A 33 0.06 -16.70 0.88
N ASP A 34 -0.67 -15.68 1.37
CA ASP A 34 -2.06 -15.46 1.02
C ASP A 34 -2.29 -14.06 0.43
N LYS A 35 -2.54 -14.02 -0.87
CA LYS A 35 -2.74 -12.77 -1.61
C LYS A 35 -4.08 -12.11 -1.31
N GLU A 36 -5.11 -12.86 -0.92
CA GLU A 36 -6.41 -12.29 -0.58
C GLU A 36 -6.35 -11.66 0.80
N TYR A 37 -5.78 -12.36 1.77
CA TYR A 37 -5.53 -11.84 3.11
C TYR A 37 -4.70 -10.55 3.07
N VAL A 38 -3.61 -10.55 2.30
CA VAL A 38 -2.77 -9.35 2.15
C VAL A 38 -3.58 -8.17 1.59
N LYS A 39 -4.47 -8.38 0.62
CA LYS A 39 -5.29 -7.27 0.07
C LYS A 39 -6.24 -6.71 1.12
N GLU A 40 -6.87 -7.56 1.93
CA GLU A 40 -7.78 -7.13 2.99
C GLU A 40 -7.06 -6.38 4.12
N HIS A 41 -5.78 -6.71 4.34
CA HIS A 41 -4.93 -6.14 5.39
C HIS A 41 -3.84 -5.20 4.86
N LEU A 42 -3.99 -4.72 3.62
CA LEU A 42 -3.09 -3.76 3.02
C LEU A 42 -3.43 -2.35 3.51
N ILE A 43 -2.41 -1.65 4.01
CA ILE A 43 -2.53 -0.26 4.42
C ILE A 43 -1.60 0.57 3.53
N ILE A 44 -2.18 1.55 2.84
CA ILE A 44 -1.46 2.53 2.02
C ILE A 44 -1.71 3.91 2.63
N GLU A 45 -0.66 4.54 3.14
CA GLU A 45 -0.74 5.87 3.74
C GLU A 45 0.15 6.87 2.98
N LYS A 46 -0.48 7.86 2.37
CA LYS A 46 0.24 9.01 1.79
C LYS A 46 0.74 9.92 2.90
N LYS A 47 2.03 10.18 2.97
CA LYS A 47 2.59 11.15 3.93
C LYS A 47 2.33 12.57 3.40
N SER A 48 1.49 13.34 4.09
CA SER A 48 0.81 14.57 3.61
C SER A 48 1.68 15.73 3.11
N LYS A 49 3.02 15.64 3.20
CA LYS A 49 3.95 16.71 2.79
C LYS A 49 4.92 16.29 1.68
N THR A 50 4.82 15.06 1.21
CA THR A 50 5.79 14.46 0.29
C THR A 50 5.07 13.50 -0.66
N ASP A 51 5.65 13.26 -1.83
CA ASP A 51 5.19 12.20 -2.75
C ASP A 51 5.56 10.78 -2.25
N TYR A 52 5.73 10.61 -0.94
CA TYR A 52 5.99 9.34 -0.29
C TYR A 52 4.69 8.68 0.17
N TYR A 53 4.61 7.39 -0.11
CA TYR A 53 3.59 6.49 0.39
C TYR A 53 4.27 5.46 1.28
N GLU A 54 3.76 5.31 2.50
CA GLU A 54 4.13 4.22 3.39
C GLU A 54 3.12 3.10 3.20
N ILE A 55 3.63 1.92 2.88
CA ILE A 55 2.82 0.76 2.63
C ILE A 55 3.17 -0.27 3.67
N LYS A 56 2.13 -0.78 4.33
CA LYS A 56 2.23 -1.85 5.29
C LYS A 56 1.37 -3.01 4.81
N VAL A 57 2.02 -4.16 4.68
CA VAL A 57 1.43 -5.41 4.25
C VAL A 57 1.51 -6.39 5.40
N THR A 58 0.39 -7.02 5.73
CA THR A 58 0.34 -8.09 6.73
C THR A 58 -0.10 -9.37 6.03
N ASP A 59 0.74 -10.40 6.10
CA ASP A 59 0.43 -11.73 5.59
C ASP A 59 -0.26 -12.58 6.67
N ILE A 60 -0.85 -13.71 6.27
CA ILE A 60 -1.71 -14.56 7.10
C ILE A 60 -0.98 -15.18 8.30
N ASP A 61 0.34 -15.33 8.22
CA ASP A 61 1.19 -15.79 9.31
C ASP A 61 1.57 -14.68 10.31
N GLY A 62 1.02 -13.47 10.12
CA GLY A 62 1.34 -12.30 10.92
C GLY A 62 2.65 -11.62 10.52
N SER A 63 3.28 -12.06 9.43
CA SER A 63 4.46 -11.41 8.86
C SER A 63 4.09 -10.01 8.36
N ILE A 64 4.79 -8.99 8.84
CA ILE A 64 4.55 -7.61 8.45
C ILE A 64 5.70 -7.12 7.58
N HIS A 65 5.37 -6.67 6.37
CA HIS A 65 6.29 -6.03 5.46
C HIS A 65 5.92 -4.55 5.31
N THR A 66 6.84 -3.67 5.69
CA THR A 66 6.69 -2.23 5.50
C THR A 66 7.68 -1.74 4.46
N PHE A 67 7.21 -0.94 3.51
CA PHE A 67 8.06 -0.30 2.51
C PHE A 67 7.54 1.08 2.15
N GLN A 68 8.47 1.93 1.73
CA GLN A 68 8.21 3.30 1.34
C GLN A 68 8.41 3.43 -0.16
N ILE A 69 7.45 4.05 -0.84
CA ILE A 69 7.53 4.37 -2.26
C ILE A 69 7.53 5.88 -2.40
N GLU A 70 8.40 6.39 -3.25
CA GLU A 70 8.43 7.77 -3.70
C GLU A 70 7.90 7.85 -5.13
N LEU A 71 6.89 8.67 -5.38
CA LEU A 71 6.44 9.00 -6.73
C LEU A 71 7.25 10.20 -7.23
N LYS A 72 8.01 9.99 -8.32
CA LYS A 72 8.72 11.07 -9.03
C LYS A 72 8.07 11.29 -10.38
N THR A 73 7.63 12.52 -10.64
CA THR A 73 7.21 12.97 -11.96
C THR A 73 8.38 13.67 -12.65
N TYR A 74 8.69 13.27 -13.88
CA TYR A 74 9.67 13.93 -14.73
C TYR A 74 8.92 14.74 -15.81
N PRO A 75 9.35 15.99 -16.09
CA PRO A 75 8.71 16.85 -17.09
C PRO A 75 8.89 16.36 -18.52
#